data_AF-T1CWY5-F1
#
_entry.id   AF-T1CWY5-F1
#
_cell.length_a   1.000
_cell.length_b   1.000
_cell.length_c   1.000
_cell.angle_alpha   90.00
_cell.angle_beta   90.00
_cell.angle_gamma   90.00
#
_symmetry.space_group_name_H-M   'P 1'
#
loop_
_entity.id
_entity.type
_entity.pdbx_description
1 polymer ?
#
loop_
_entity_poly.entity_id
_entity_poly.type
_entity_poly.pdbx_seq_one_letter_code
_entity_poly.pdbx_strand_id
1 'polypeptide(L)'
;DTAPPGEFYIRPFFYGQFTQAQYTDSGGIHSLPAGFYQTQLLSLAEIGVGLTDNTQFTIFPSMVSLWSGADGTINNGSGFSDLTMELKYRFFVQHPDRKIPSMAFAFHVTLPTSSWTNAPVPPGGLPPLARIPSTHYGAPAITPALLTRYIAKPFRLY
;
A
#
# COMPACT_ATOMS: atom_id res chain seq x y z
N ASP A 1 12.06 -2.74 -10.58
CA ASP A 1 12.93 -3.92 -10.48
C ASP A 1 12.05 -5.15 -10.64
N THR A 2 12.58 -6.24 -11.18
CA THR A 2 11.89 -7.54 -11.24
C THR A 2 12.82 -8.59 -10.66
N ALA A 3 12.28 -9.50 -9.85
CA ALA A 3 13.04 -10.64 -9.34
C ALA A 3 13.54 -11.53 -10.49
N PRO A 4 14.75 -12.12 -10.37
CA PRO A 4 15.24 -13.15 -11.28
C PRO A 4 14.28 -14.33 -11.44
N PRO A 5 14.31 -15.03 -12.60
CA PRO A 5 13.47 -16.21 -12.82
C PRO A 5 13.62 -17.25 -11.71
N GLY A 6 12.50 -17.69 -11.13
CA GLY A 6 12.46 -18.67 -10.05
C GLY A 6 12.82 -18.13 -8.67
N GLU A 7 13.25 -16.88 -8.54
CA GLU A 7 13.54 -16.29 -7.24
C GLU A 7 12.24 -16.00 -6.50
N PHE A 8 12.04 -16.70 -5.38
CA PHE A 8 10.97 -16.49 -4.44
C PHE A 8 11.44 -15.58 -3.30
N TYR A 9 10.63 -14.60 -2.92
CA TYR A 9 10.92 -13.73 -1.79
C TYR A 9 9.68 -13.42 -0.97
N ILE A 10 9.92 -13.08 0.30
CA ILE A 10 8.93 -12.52 1.22
C ILE A 10 9.53 -11.26 1.84
N ARG A 11 8.81 -10.14 1.75
CA ARG A 11 9.19 -8.87 2.37
C ARG A 11 8.08 -8.38 3.30
N PRO A 12 8.25 -8.46 4.62
CA PRO A 12 7.27 -7.92 5.57
C PRO A 12 7.44 -6.41 5.74
N PHE A 13 6.32 -5.71 5.92
CA PHE A 13 6.22 -4.29 6.19
C PHE A 13 5.27 -4.03 7.35
N PHE A 14 5.64 -3.11 8.22
CA PHE A 14 4.80 -2.62 9.31
C PHE A 14 4.67 -1.12 9.20
N TYR A 15 3.43 -0.62 9.16
CA TYR A 15 3.15 0.81 9.06
C TYR A 15 2.27 1.25 10.22
N GLY A 16 2.77 2.21 11.01
CA GLY A 16 1.99 2.91 12.03
C GLY A 16 1.49 4.24 11.49
N GLN A 17 0.25 4.59 11.79
CA GLN A 17 -0.31 5.92 11.53
C GLN A 17 -0.93 6.47 12.81
N PHE A 18 -0.61 7.72 13.12
CA PHE A 18 -1.18 8.48 14.23
C PHE A 18 -1.85 9.73 13.67
N THR A 19 -3.09 9.97 14.07
CA THR A 19 -3.83 11.16 13.64
C THR A 19 -3.54 12.30 14.63
N GLN A 20 -3.14 13.47 14.13
CA GLN A 20 -2.75 14.61 14.97
C GLN A 20 -3.57 15.88 14.74
N ALA A 21 -4.17 16.03 13.55
CA ALA A 21 -4.98 17.19 13.18
C ALA A 21 -5.94 16.82 12.05
N GLN A 22 -6.92 17.68 11.81
CA GLN A 22 -7.83 17.58 10.66
C GLN A 22 -7.56 18.74 9.69
N TYR A 23 -7.53 18.39 8.41
CA TYR A 23 -7.47 19.37 7.32
C TYR A 23 -8.89 19.68 6.86
N THR A 24 -9.17 20.96 6.66
CA THR A 24 -10.41 21.42 6.03
C THR A 24 -10.29 21.35 4.52
N ASP A 25 -11.45 21.33 3.85
CA ASP A 25 -11.58 21.49 2.40
C ASP A 25 -10.97 22.79 1.86
N SER A 26 -10.89 23.83 2.69
CA SER A 26 -10.23 25.11 2.38
C SER A 26 -8.70 25.12 2.62
N GLY A 27 -8.11 24.00 3.06
CA GLY A 27 -6.67 23.90 3.34
C GLY A 27 -6.24 24.43 4.72
N GLY A 28 -7.18 24.91 5.54
CA GLY A 28 -6.96 25.22 6.95
C GLY A 28 -6.74 23.96 7.80
N ILE A 29 -6.04 24.12 8.94
CA ILE A 29 -5.74 23.04 9.89
C ILE A 29 -6.42 23.37 11.22
N HIS A 30 -7.15 22.39 11.78
CA HIS A 30 -7.71 22.50 13.12
C HIS A 30 -7.28 21.32 14.00
N SER A 31 -7.26 21.57 15.32
CA SER A 31 -7.03 20.53 16.32
C SER A 31 -8.12 19.47 16.26
N LEU A 32 -7.76 18.26 16.66
CA LEU A 32 -8.73 17.18 16.80
C LEU A 32 -9.81 17.53 17.85
N PRO A 33 -11.06 17.08 17.67
CA PRO A 33 -12.09 17.20 18.70
C PRO A 33 -11.62 16.61 20.03
N ALA A 34 -12.15 17.13 21.14
CA ALA A 34 -11.80 16.63 22.47
C ALA A 34 -12.15 15.13 22.58
N GLY A 35 -11.20 14.32 23.06
CA GLY A 35 -11.39 12.88 23.17
C GLY A 35 -11.28 12.10 21.85
N PHE A 36 -11.02 12.78 20.72
CA PHE A 36 -10.74 12.09 19.47
C PHE A 36 -9.32 11.50 19.48
N TYR A 37 -9.21 10.23 19.11
CA TYR A 37 -7.96 9.60 18.74
C TYR A 37 -8.19 8.59 17.62
N GLN A 38 -7.19 8.42 16.75
CA GLN A 38 -7.19 7.36 15.76
C GLN A 38 -5.75 6.95 15.45
N THR A 39 -5.45 5.70 15.78
CA THR A 39 -4.17 5.05 15.55
C THR A 39 -4.39 3.77 14.76
N GLN A 40 -3.55 3.52 13.77
CA GLN A 40 -3.61 2.32 12.94
C GLN A 40 -2.24 1.64 12.89
N LEU A 41 -2.26 0.32 12.84
CA LEU A 41 -1.10 -0.52 12.51
C LEU A 41 -1.48 -1.45 11.36
N LEU A 42 -0.76 -1.35 10.24
CA LEU A 42 -0.85 -2.28 9.13
C LEU A 42 0.36 -3.22 9.15
N SER A 43 0.07 -4.52 9.10
CA SER A 43 1.03 -5.56 8.78
C SER A 43 0.78 -6.02 7.34
N LEU A 44 1.77 -5.88 6.47
CA LEU A 44 1.70 -6.23 5.06
C LEU A 44 2.86 -7.16 4.72
N ALA A 45 2.60 -8.23 3.99
CA ALA A 45 3.67 -9.02 3.37
C ALA A 45 3.61 -8.85 1.86
N GLU A 46 4.75 -8.55 1.24
CA GLU A 46 4.94 -8.67 -0.19
C GLU A 46 5.58 -10.03 -0.47
N ILE A 47 4.80 -10.93 -1.08
CA ILE A 47 5.24 -12.29 -1.41
C ILE A 47 5.31 -12.38 -2.93
N GLY A 48 6.50 -12.58 -3.48
CA GLY A 48 6.73 -12.49 -4.91
C GLY A 48 7.57 -13.61 -5.47
N VAL A 49 7.41 -13.84 -6.77
CA VAL A 49 8.25 -14.75 -7.57
C VAL A 49 8.58 -14.11 -8.91
N GLY A 50 9.84 -14.22 -9.33
CA GLY A 50 10.25 -13.88 -10.70
C GLY A 50 9.80 -14.98 -11.66
N LEU A 51 9.01 -14.62 -12.67
CA LEU A 51 8.50 -15.56 -13.67
C LEU A 51 9.45 -15.67 -14.86
N THR A 52 10.01 -14.55 -15.29
CA THR A 52 10.97 -14.43 -16.38
C THR A 52 11.99 -13.33 -16.05
N ASP A 53 12.95 -13.08 -16.93
CA ASP A 53 13.90 -11.97 -16.77
C ASP A 53 13.21 -10.60 -16.72
N ASN A 54 11.96 -10.50 -17.17
CA ASN A 54 11.22 -9.25 -17.29
C ASN A 54 9.89 -9.25 -16.54
N THR A 55 9.43 -10.39 -16.04
CA THR A 55 8.10 -10.52 -15.44
C THR A 55 8.19 -11.02 -14.00
N GLN A 56 7.42 -10.39 -13.12
CA GLN A 56 7.28 -10.78 -11.73
C GLN A 56 5.80 -10.84 -11.37
N PHE A 57 5.43 -11.84 -10.57
CA PHE A 57 4.12 -11.90 -9.92
C PHE A 57 4.28 -11.70 -8.42
N THR A 58 3.34 -11.00 -7.80
CA THR A 58 3.42 -10.66 -6.37
C THR A 58 2.03 -10.60 -5.76
N ILE A 59 1.90 -11.05 -4.51
CA ILE A 59 0.69 -10.91 -3.72
C ILE A 59 0.97 -10.09 -2.45
N PHE A 60 -0.07 -9.42 -1.97
CA PHE A 60 -0.01 -8.45 -0.88
C PHE A 60 -1.05 -8.76 0.21
N PRO A 61 -0.97 -9.91 0.90
CA PRO A 61 -1.81 -10.14 2.07
C PRO A 61 -1.47 -9.13 3.16
N SER A 62 -2.49 -8.54 3.77
CA SER A 62 -2.30 -7.62 4.88
C SER A 62 -3.41 -7.71 5.91
N MET A 63 -3.08 -7.25 7.12
CA MET A 63 -3.97 -7.15 8.26
C MET A 63 -3.76 -5.80 8.90
N VAL A 64 -4.85 -5.17 9.31
CA VAL A 64 -4.84 -3.85 9.94
C VAL A 64 -5.52 -3.93 11.30
N SER A 65 -4.94 -3.23 12.27
CA SER A 65 -5.53 -2.96 13.57
C SER A 65 -5.79 -1.47 13.70
N LEU A 66 -7.00 -1.12 14.12
CA LEU A 66 -7.47 0.24 14.35
C LEU A 66 -7.79 0.40 15.84
N TRP A 67 -7.26 1.46 16.43
CA TRP A 67 -7.71 1.97 17.72
C TRP A 67 -8.20 3.38 17.53
N SER A 68 -9.49 3.59 17.70
CA SER A 68 -10.08 4.92 17.56
C SER A 68 -11.16 5.19 18.58
N GLY A 69 -11.41 6.47 18.81
CA GLY A 69 -12.51 6.90 19.65
C GLY A 69 -12.81 8.37 19.44
N ALA A 70 -14.05 8.75 19.71
CA ALA A 70 -14.55 10.12 19.67
C ALA A 70 -15.74 10.22 20.62
N ASP A 71 -15.87 11.34 21.34
CA ASP A 71 -17.03 11.63 22.19
C ASP A 71 -17.41 10.49 23.16
N GLY A 72 -16.39 9.83 23.74
CA GLY A 72 -16.56 8.71 24.66
C GLY A 72 -16.91 7.35 24.01
N THR A 73 -17.09 7.29 22.70
CA THR A 73 -17.30 6.05 21.95
C THR A 73 -15.97 5.44 21.53
N ILE A 74 -15.76 4.16 21.82
CA ILE A 74 -14.56 3.41 21.43
C ILE A 74 -14.88 2.56 20.19
N ASN A 75 -14.05 2.70 19.16
CA ASN A 75 -14.15 2.03 17.87
C ASN A 75 -12.81 1.35 17.55
N ASN A 76 -12.56 0.22 18.22
CA ASN A 76 -11.36 -0.58 18.02
C ASN A 76 -11.68 -1.85 17.24
N GLY A 77 -10.75 -2.32 16.43
CA GLY A 77 -10.84 -3.66 15.88
C GLY A 77 -9.72 -3.97 14.91
N SER A 78 -9.74 -5.19 14.42
CA SER A 78 -8.71 -5.72 13.53
C SER A 78 -9.35 -6.53 12.42
N GLY A 79 -8.68 -6.59 11.27
CA GLY A 79 -9.21 -7.32 10.13
C GLY A 79 -8.16 -7.56 9.07
N PHE A 80 -8.41 -8.60 8.28
CA PHE A 80 -7.68 -8.77 7.03
C PHE A 80 -8.16 -7.74 6.02
N SER A 81 -7.18 -7.19 5.32
CA SER A 81 -7.41 -6.33 4.17
C SER A 81 -7.85 -7.14 2.95
N ASP A 82 -8.30 -6.43 1.93
CA ASP A 82 -8.50 -6.99 0.61
C ASP A 82 -7.18 -7.51 0.02
N LEU A 83 -7.21 -8.74 -0.50
CA LEU A 83 -6.04 -9.34 -1.13
C LEU A 83 -5.78 -8.63 -2.45
N THR A 84 -4.53 -8.19 -2.63
CA THR A 84 -4.10 -7.67 -3.93
C THR A 84 -3.00 -8.51 -4.54
N MET A 85 -3.04 -8.60 -5.86
CA MET A 85 -2.04 -9.25 -6.69
C MET A 85 -1.47 -8.21 -7.66
N GLU A 86 -0.18 -8.29 -7.96
CA GLU A 86 0.52 -7.48 -8.96
C GLU A 86 1.15 -8.40 -10.02
N LEU A 87 0.94 -8.05 -11.29
CA LEU A 87 1.78 -8.51 -12.39
C LEU A 87 2.64 -7.34 -12.86
N LYS A 88 3.95 -7.49 -12.79
CA LYS A 88 4.93 -6.48 -13.17
C LYS A 88 5.71 -6.94 -14.39
N TYR A 89 5.79 -6.09 -15.41
CA TYR A 89 6.56 -6.32 -16.63
C TYR A 89 7.54 -5.17 -16.89
N ARG A 90 8.83 -5.47 -16.87
CA ARG A 90 9.93 -4.54 -17.17
C ARG A 90 10.26 -4.58 -18.66
N PHE A 91 9.83 -3.57 -19.39
CA PHE A 91 10.03 -3.48 -20.85
C PHE A 91 11.29 -2.72 -21.26
N PHE A 92 11.89 -1.93 -20.35
CA PHE A 92 13.17 -1.27 -20.61
C PHE A 92 14.13 -1.43 -19.44
N VAL A 93 15.37 -1.81 -19.73
CA VAL A 93 16.46 -1.88 -18.76
C VAL A 93 17.46 -0.80 -19.10
N GLN A 94 17.81 0.03 -18.12
CA GLN A 94 18.84 1.05 -18.32
C GLN A 94 20.17 0.37 -18.62
N HIS A 95 20.78 0.75 -19.74
CA HIS A 95 22.16 0.39 -20.04
C HIS A 95 23.14 1.45 -19.50
N PRO A 96 24.37 1.07 -19.10
CA PRO A 96 25.35 2.00 -18.55
C PRO A 96 25.73 3.17 -19.48
N ASP A 97 25.64 2.95 -20.79
CA ASP A 97 25.96 3.90 -21.88
C ASP A 97 24.76 4.78 -22.27
N ARG A 98 23.56 4.51 -21.75
CA ARG A 98 22.31 5.19 -22.14
C ARG A 98 21.72 5.98 -20.98
N LYS A 99 21.21 7.18 -21.31
CA LYS A 99 20.50 8.05 -20.36
C LYS A 99 19.02 7.68 -20.17
N ILE A 100 18.56 6.59 -20.80
CA ILE A 100 17.15 6.17 -20.74
C ILE A 100 16.95 5.35 -19.45
N PRO A 101 15.99 5.71 -18.59
CA PRO A 101 15.75 4.98 -17.35
C PRO A 101 15.17 3.59 -17.62
N SER A 102 15.35 2.68 -16.66
CA SER A 102 14.58 1.44 -16.67
C SER A 102 13.10 1.76 -16.52
N MET A 103 12.25 1.06 -17.26
CA MET A 103 10.81 1.27 -17.23
C MET A 103 10.09 -0.07 -17.07
N ALA A 104 9.05 -0.07 -16.25
CA ALA A 104 8.18 -1.22 -16.03
C ALA A 104 6.74 -0.78 -15.89
N PHE A 105 5.82 -1.65 -16.32
CA PHE A 105 4.41 -1.53 -16.02
C PHE A 105 4.07 -2.51 -14.89
N ALA A 106 3.30 -2.05 -13.91
CA ALA A 106 2.76 -2.89 -12.86
C ALA A 106 1.23 -2.79 -12.89
N PHE A 107 0.57 -3.93 -12.89
CA PHE A 107 -0.87 -4.02 -12.91
C PHE A 107 -1.34 -4.70 -11.64
N HIS A 108 -2.05 -3.95 -10.80
CA HIS A 108 -2.59 -4.46 -9.55
C HIS A 108 -4.07 -4.80 -9.70
N VAL A 109 -4.47 -5.92 -9.11
CA VAL A 109 -5.87 -6.35 -8.99
C VAL A 109 -6.16 -6.64 -7.52
N THR A 110 -7.05 -5.87 -6.94
CA THR A 110 -7.52 -6.03 -5.56
C THR A 110 -8.86 -6.74 -5.56
N LEU A 111 -8.98 -7.80 -4.76
CA LEU A 111 -10.18 -8.59 -4.58
C LEU A 111 -10.83 -8.28 -3.24
N PRO A 112 -12.17 -8.19 -3.17
CA PRO A 112 -12.91 -7.84 -1.95
C PRO A 112 -12.96 -9.00 -0.95
N THR A 113 -11.81 -9.39 -0.40
CA THR A 113 -11.65 -10.52 0.53
C THR A 113 -11.54 -10.09 1.99
N SER A 114 -11.67 -8.79 2.27
CA SER A 114 -11.54 -8.28 3.62
C SER A 114 -12.56 -8.88 4.57
N SER A 115 -12.13 -9.05 5.82
CA SER A 115 -12.96 -9.51 6.92
C SER A 115 -12.51 -8.81 8.19
N TRP A 116 -13.44 -8.10 8.82
CA TRP A 116 -13.20 -7.28 10.01
C TRP A 116 -13.99 -7.85 11.18
N THR A 117 -13.30 -8.08 12.29
CA THR A 117 -13.95 -8.43 13.56
C THR A 117 -14.05 -7.18 14.42
N ASN A 118 -15.27 -6.78 14.77
CA ASN A 118 -15.59 -5.70 15.71
C ASN A 118 -15.14 -4.26 15.36
N ALA A 119 -14.53 -3.99 14.20
CA ALA A 119 -14.13 -2.64 13.78
C ALA A 119 -15.15 -2.04 12.78
N PRO A 120 -15.85 -0.94 13.12
CA PRO A 120 -16.61 -0.18 12.13
C PRO A 120 -15.65 0.53 11.14
N VAL A 121 -16.13 0.82 9.94
CA VAL A 121 -15.41 1.71 9.00
C VAL A 121 -15.21 3.07 9.70
N PRO A 122 -13.96 3.60 9.80
CA PRO A 122 -13.72 4.87 10.48
C PRO A 122 -14.61 5.98 9.89
N PRO A 123 -15.42 6.67 10.71
CA PRO A 123 -16.16 7.85 10.28
C PRO A 123 -15.19 8.92 9.76
N GLY A 124 -15.50 9.55 8.64
CA GLY A 124 -14.65 10.60 8.03
C GLY A 124 -13.77 10.12 6.87
N GLY A 125 -13.85 8.84 6.48
CA GLY A 125 -13.32 8.39 5.19
C GLY A 125 -11.82 8.57 5.02
N LEU A 126 -11.06 8.77 6.12
CA LEU A 126 -9.61 8.73 6.07
C LEU A 126 -9.25 7.33 5.58
N PRO A 127 -8.70 7.22 4.35
CA PRO A 127 -8.42 5.92 3.79
C PRO A 127 -7.45 5.22 4.75
N PRO A 128 -7.75 3.99 5.17
CA PRO A 128 -6.79 3.15 5.88
C PRO A 128 -5.51 3.19 5.07
N LEU A 129 -4.39 3.49 5.76
CA LEU A 129 -3.05 3.73 5.21
C LEU A 129 -3.02 3.70 3.67
N ALA A 130 -2.97 4.87 3.03
CA ALA A 130 -3.00 5.10 1.58
C ALA A 130 -1.79 4.52 0.81
N ARG A 131 -1.35 3.33 1.20
CA ARG A 131 -0.34 2.51 0.55
C ARG A 131 -1.09 1.59 -0.39
N ILE A 132 -0.89 1.83 -1.68
CA ILE A 132 -1.33 0.90 -2.70
C ILE A 132 -0.69 -0.46 -2.41
N PRO A 133 -1.47 -1.54 -2.51
CA PRO A 133 -2.90 -1.54 -2.77
C PRO A 133 -3.68 -1.54 -1.45
N SER A 134 -4.33 -0.41 -1.21
CA SER A 134 -5.06 -0.08 0.00
C SER A 134 -6.20 -1.07 0.24
N THR A 135 -6.41 -1.41 1.50
CA THR A 135 -7.70 -1.83 2.08
C THR A 135 -8.86 -1.10 1.41
N HIS A 136 -9.51 -1.73 0.43
CA HIS A 136 -10.63 -1.17 -0.30
C HIS A 136 -11.96 -1.59 0.31
N TYR A 137 -12.06 -1.79 1.64
CA TYR A 137 -13.31 -2.08 2.35
C TYR A 137 -14.31 -2.97 1.58
N GLY A 138 -13.82 -4.04 0.95
CA GLY A 138 -14.68 -4.98 0.22
C GLY A 138 -15.08 -4.52 -1.19
N ALA A 139 -14.34 -3.61 -1.82
CA ALA A 139 -14.51 -3.23 -3.22
C ALA A 139 -13.36 -3.76 -4.10
N PRO A 140 -13.66 -4.36 -5.26
CA PRO A 140 -12.63 -4.70 -6.23
C PRO A 140 -11.99 -3.43 -6.82
N ALA A 141 -10.68 -3.48 -7.08
CA ALA A 141 -9.96 -2.37 -7.70
C ALA A 141 -8.93 -2.86 -8.72
N ILE A 142 -8.67 -1.99 -9.71
CA ILE A 142 -7.62 -2.18 -10.71
C ILE A 142 -6.74 -0.93 -10.69
N THR A 143 -5.44 -1.13 -10.47
CA THR A 143 -4.47 -0.02 -10.38
C THR A 143 -3.29 -0.25 -11.32
N PRO A 144 -3.26 0.42 -12.48
CA PRO A 144 -2.08 0.44 -13.34
C PRO A 144 -1.03 1.41 -12.77
N ALA A 145 0.24 1.05 -12.88
CA ALA A 145 1.36 1.89 -12.49
C ALA A 145 2.48 1.82 -13.52
N LEU A 146 3.01 2.99 -13.90
CA LEU A 146 4.25 3.10 -14.65
C LEU A 146 5.37 3.36 -13.65
N LEU A 147 6.37 2.48 -13.65
CA LEU A 147 7.51 2.53 -12.73
C LEU A 147 8.76 2.89 -13.52
N THR A 148 9.46 3.93 -13.09
CA THR A 148 10.73 4.34 -13.67
C THR A 148 11.85 4.15 -12.66
N ARG A 149 13.05 3.84 -13.14
CA ARG A 149 14.25 3.84 -12.30
C ARG A 149 15.43 4.35 -13.10
N TYR A 150 16.13 5.34 -12.56
CA TYR A 150 17.35 5.87 -13.15
C TYR A 150 18.53 5.70 -12.19
N ILE A 151 19.62 5.14 -12.70
CA ILE A 151 20.89 4.98 -11.98
C ILE A 151 21.86 6.01 -12.54
N ALA A 152 22.19 7.01 -11.72
CA ALA A 152 23.24 7.99 -11.96
C ALA A 152 24.28 7.83 -10.85
N LYS A 153 25.21 6.89 -11.03
CA LYS A 153 26.13 6.47 -9.96
C LYS A 153 26.78 7.69 -9.26
N PRO A 154 26.77 7.75 -7.92
CA PRO A 154 26.35 6.69 -6.98
C PRO A 154 24.84 6.64 -6.67
N PHE A 155 24.04 7.52 -7.27
CA PHE A 155 22.61 7.67 -6.98
C PHE A 155 21.73 6.68 -7.75
N ARG A 156 20.63 6.30 -7.10
CA ARG A 156 19.56 5.49 -7.66
C ARG A 156 18.23 6.19 -7.38
N LEU A 157 17.58 6.65 -8.44
CA LEU A 157 16.32 7.39 -8.40
C LEU A 157 15.18 6.47 -8.82
N TYR A 158 14.05 6.59 -8.14
CA TYR A 158 12.81 5.84 -8.36
C TYR A 158 11.66 6.82 -8.54
#